data_AF-A0A3A6QAV5-F1
#
_entry.id   AF-A0A3A6QAV5-F1
#
_cell.length_a   1.000
_cell.length_b   1.000
_cell.length_c   1.000
_cell.angle_alpha   90.00
_cell.angle_beta   90.00
_cell.angle_gamma   90.00
#
_symmetry.space_group_name_H-M   'P 1'
#
loop_
_entity.id
_entity.type
_entity.pdbx_description
1 polymer ?
#
loop_
_entity_poly.entity_id
_entity_poly.type
_entity_poly.pdbx_seq_one_letter_code
_entity_poly.pdbx_strand_id
1 'polypeptide(L)'
;MSDDTATGFDGVDDAADPEAVLDSLFATIKQRQAELPEDSYTASLFTHEKGENEVLEKLGEEATEVILAAKDDDLDELQYESADFVYHLLVLFAMKGLDVDDLRDELESRF
;
A
#
# COMPACT_ATOMS: atom_id res chain seq x y z
N MET A 1 45.01 -12.58 -20.64
CA MET A 1 44.61 -11.20 -20.97
C MET A 1 43.46 -11.39 -21.95
N SER A 2 42.25 -11.71 -21.49
CA SER A 2 41.34 -10.81 -20.73
C SER A 2 41.22 -9.53 -21.55
N ASP A 3 40.10 -9.21 -22.17
CA ASP A 3 38.74 -9.15 -21.65
C ASP A 3 37.85 -8.70 -22.83
N ASP A 4 36.58 -9.13 -22.90
CA ASP A 4 35.46 -8.36 -23.49
C ASP A 4 34.20 -9.24 -23.54
N THR A 5 33.62 -9.47 -22.37
CA THR A 5 32.18 -9.77 -22.26
C THR A 5 31.46 -8.48 -21.89
N ALA A 6 31.07 -7.70 -22.89
CA ALA A 6 30.10 -6.63 -22.74
C ALA A 6 28.78 -7.08 -23.38
N THR A 7 28.12 -8.06 -22.78
CA THR A 7 26.68 -8.26 -22.99
C THR A 7 25.97 -7.21 -22.15
N GLY A 8 25.31 -6.28 -22.83
CA GLY A 8 24.50 -5.25 -22.23
C GLY A 8 23.55 -5.86 -21.20
N PHE A 9 23.64 -5.34 -19.98
CA PHE A 9 22.55 -5.42 -19.04
C PHE A 9 21.50 -4.46 -19.59
N ASP A 10 20.60 -4.99 -20.42
CA ASP A 10 19.38 -4.27 -20.80
C ASP A 10 18.74 -3.82 -19.50
N GLY A 11 18.68 -2.50 -19.33
CA GLY A 11 17.95 -1.88 -18.25
C GLY A 11 16.53 -2.40 -18.32
N VAL A 12 16.19 -3.25 -17.36
CA VAL A 12 14.81 -3.62 -17.11
C VAL A 12 14.13 -2.30 -16.75
N ASP A 13 13.25 -1.87 -17.64
CA ASP A 13 12.40 -0.70 -17.47
C ASP A 13 11.59 -0.93 -16.19
N ASP A 14 11.98 -0.26 -15.11
CA ASP A 14 11.48 -0.39 -13.74
C ASP A 14 10.10 0.28 -13.58
N ALA A 15 9.35 0.39 -14.68
CA ALA A 15 7.96 0.81 -14.66
C ALA A 15 7.14 -0.39 -14.21
N ALA A 16 6.90 -0.48 -12.90
CA ALA A 16 5.95 -1.42 -12.32
C ALA A 16 4.67 -1.42 -13.16
N ASP A 17 4.25 -2.61 -13.58
CA ASP A 17 2.97 -2.82 -14.25
C ASP A 17 1.87 -2.09 -13.44
N PRO A 18 1.13 -1.12 -14.03
CA PRO A 18 0.09 -0.41 -13.32
C PRO A 18 -0.96 -1.35 -12.70
N GLU A 19 -1.17 -2.52 -13.31
CA GLU A 19 -2.07 -3.55 -12.79
C GLU A 19 -1.53 -4.24 -11.52
N ALA A 20 -0.21 -4.16 -11.28
CA ALA A 20 0.49 -4.76 -10.14
C ALA A 20 0.79 -3.76 -9.00
N VAL A 21 0.27 -2.53 -9.04
CA VAL A 21 0.55 -1.50 -8.01
C VAL A 21 0.09 -1.97 -6.62
N LEU A 22 -1.10 -2.55 -6.51
CA LEU A 22 -1.62 -3.06 -5.24
C LEU A 22 -0.81 -4.25 -4.72
N ASP A 23 -0.36 -5.14 -5.60
CA ASP A 23 0.52 -6.26 -5.23
C ASP A 23 1.86 -5.78 -4.70
N SER A 24 2.48 -4.85 -5.43
CA SER A 24 3.79 -4.29 -5.08
C SER A 24 3.72 -3.54 -3.76
N LEU A 25 2.66 -2.76 -3.56
CA LEU A 25 2.40 -2.06 -2.30
C LEU A 25 2.18 -3.03 -1.15
N PHE A 26 1.33 -4.05 -1.35
CA PHE A 26 1.03 -5.01 -0.29
C PHE A 26 2.25 -5.87 0.07
N ALA A 27 3.03 -6.31 -0.93
CA ALA A 27 4.30 -7.00 -0.70
C ALA A 27 5.27 -6.14 0.13
N THR A 28 5.36 -4.84 -0.18
CA THR A 28 6.16 -3.89 0.61
C THR A 28 5.64 -3.76 2.05
N ILE A 29 4.32 -3.68 2.25
CA ILE A 29 3.71 -3.63 3.58
C ILE A 29 4.03 -4.91 4.38
N LYS A 30 3.89 -6.08 3.77
CA LYS A 30 4.20 -7.39 4.38
C LYS A 30 5.69 -7.52 4.71
N GLN A 31 6.57 -7.04 3.82
CA GLN A 31 8.00 -7.00 4.10
C GLN A 31 8.29 -6.13 5.33
N ARG A 32 7.73 -4.92 5.40
CA ARG A 32 7.92 -4.02 6.54
C ARG A 32 7.31 -4.55 7.83
N GLN A 33 6.22 -5.31 7.76
CA GLN A 33 5.65 -6.04 8.89
C GLN A 33 6.62 -7.09 9.45
N ALA A 34 7.36 -7.77 8.57
CA ALA A 34 8.28 -8.84 8.95
C ALA A 34 9.66 -8.31 9.42
N GLU A 35 10.18 -7.31 8.74
CA GLU A 35 11.55 -6.80 8.96
C GLU A 35 11.61 -5.67 10.00
N LEU A 36 10.51 -4.94 10.20
CA LEU A 36 10.40 -3.80 11.12
C LEU A 36 11.58 -2.80 11.01
N PRO A 37 11.92 -2.30 9.80
CA PRO A 37 13.03 -1.38 9.62
C PRO A 37 12.85 -0.09 10.44
N GLU A 38 13.94 0.37 11.06
CA GLU A 38 14.00 1.66 11.73
C GLU A 38 13.65 2.80 10.74
N ASP A 39 13.03 3.87 11.23
CA ASP A 39 12.58 5.04 10.45
C ASP A 39 11.52 4.77 9.34
N SER A 40 10.91 3.58 9.28
CA SER A 40 9.81 3.30 8.36
C SER A 40 8.45 3.68 8.95
N TYR A 41 7.69 4.51 8.22
CA TYR A 41 6.30 4.82 8.57
C TYR A 41 5.45 3.55 8.72
N THR A 42 5.51 2.63 7.75
CA THR A 42 4.74 1.37 7.84
C THR A 42 5.16 0.52 9.05
N ALA A 43 6.46 0.42 9.34
CA ALA A 43 6.93 -0.30 10.52
C ALA A 43 6.44 0.35 11.82
N SER A 44 6.36 1.68 11.86
CA SER A 44 5.82 2.42 13.01
C SER A 44 4.35 2.07 13.28
N LEU A 45 3.54 1.84 12.23
CA LEU A 45 2.13 1.40 12.38
C LEU A 45 2.03 0.01 13.04
N PHE A 46 2.92 -0.92 12.68
CA PHE A 46 2.94 -2.27 13.26
C PHE A 46 3.52 -2.32 14.68
N THR A 47 4.34 -1.35 15.05
CA THR A 47 5.02 -1.29 16.35
C THR A 47 4.41 -0.26 17.30
N HIS A 48 3.38 0.46 16.85
CA HIS A 48 2.75 1.51 17.62
C HIS A 48 2.18 0.97 18.95
N GLU A 49 2.29 1.74 20.02
CA GLU A 49 1.85 1.31 21.36
C GLU A 49 0.33 1.10 21.44
N LYS A 50 -0.45 1.79 20.61
CA LYS A 50 -1.90 1.56 20.48
C LYS A 50 -2.23 0.30 19.67
N GLY A 51 -1.24 -0.35 19.06
CA GLY A 51 -1.41 -1.49 18.17
C GLY A 51 -2.36 -1.18 17.02
N GLU A 52 -3.27 -2.13 16.75
CA GLU A 52 -4.29 -2.02 15.70
C GLU A 52 -5.12 -0.73 15.75
N ASN A 53 -5.36 -0.18 16.95
CA ASN A 53 -6.17 1.04 17.08
C ASN A 53 -5.54 2.24 16.37
N GLU A 54 -4.21 2.31 16.24
CA GLU A 54 -3.57 3.39 15.49
C GLU A 54 -3.97 3.35 14.00
N VAL A 55 -3.97 2.16 13.40
CA VAL A 55 -4.36 1.98 12.00
C VAL A 55 -5.86 2.21 11.81
N LEU A 56 -6.69 1.83 12.78
CA LEU A 56 -8.13 2.07 12.73
C LEU A 56 -8.48 3.57 12.87
N GLU A 57 -7.74 4.31 13.71
CA GLU A 57 -7.87 5.77 13.83
C GLU A 57 -7.55 6.44 12.48
N LYS A 58 -6.41 6.07 11.86
CA LYS A 58 -6.02 6.53 10.53
C LYS A 58 -7.06 6.20 9.47
N LEU A 59 -7.48 4.94 9.38
CA LEU A 59 -8.50 4.53 8.41
C LEU A 59 -9.82 5.31 8.55
N GLY A 60 -10.21 5.67 9.77
CA GLY A 60 -11.40 6.50 10.03
C GLY A 60 -11.21 7.99 9.68
N GLU A 61 -10.00 8.52 9.87
CA GLU A 61 -9.59 9.86 9.43
C GLU A 61 -9.70 9.97 7.91
N GLU A 62 -9.00 9.09 7.17
CA GLU A 62 -8.99 9.08 5.71
C GLU A 62 -10.39 8.88 5.12
N ALA A 63 -11.21 8.02 5.73
CA ALA A 63 -12.60 7.81 5.30
C ALA A 63 -13.43 9.10 5.40
N THR A 64 -13.20 9.89 6.45
CA THR A 64 -13.88 11.16 6.65
C THR A 64 -13.39 12.19 5.63
N GLU A 65 -12.09 12.23 5.36
CA GLU A 65 -11.47 13.15 4.39
C GLU A 65 -11.90 12.86 2.95
N VAL A 66 -11.97 11.59 2.55
CA VAL A 66 -12.57 11.17 1.27
C VAL A 66 -14.00 11.70 1.11
N ILE A 67 -14.82 11.60 2.16
CA ILE A 67 -16.21 12.11 2.13
C ILE A 67 -16.24 13.63 1.98
N LEU A 68 -15.35 14.34 2.69
CA LEU A 68 -15.29 15.80 2.65
C LEU A 68 -14.78 16.30 1.30
N ALA A 69 -13.71 15.71 0.76
CA ALA A 69 -13.17 16.03 -0.55
C ALA A 69 -14.21 15.83 -1.67
N ALA A 70 -14.92 14.70 -1.64
CA ALA A 70 -16.01 14.43 -2.58
C ALA A 70 -17.17 15.45 -2.44
N LYS A 71 -17.53 15.83 -1.22
CA LYS A 71 -18.58 16.83 -0.96
C LYS A 71 -18.20 18.21 -1.52
N ASP A 72 -16.92 18.56 -1.48
CA ASP A 72 -16.42 19.87 -1.87
C ASP A 72 -15.95 19.93 -3.34
N ASP A 73 -16.19 18.86 -4.12
CA ASP A 73 -15.78 18.69 -5.52
C ASP A 73 -14.25 18.85 -5.72
N ASP A 74 -13.46 18.56 -4.70
CA ASP A 74 -11.99 18.62 -4.75
C ASP A 74 -11.44 17.27 -5.25
N LEU A 75 -11.17 17.19 -6.55
CA LEU A 75 -10.73 15.94 -7.19
C LEU A 75 -9.29 15.55 -6.82
N ASP A 76 -8.43 16.52 -6.55
CA ASP A 76 -7.03 16.26 -6.21
C ASP A 76 -6.97 15.66 -4.79
N GLU A 77 -7.69 16.27 -3.85
CA GLU A 77 -7.81 15.77 -2.48
C GLU A 77 -8.54 14.42 -2.46
N LEU A 78 -9.62 14.27 -3.24
CA LEU A 78 -10.34 13.01 -3.31
C LEU A 78 -9.44 11.86 -3.78
N GLN A 79 -8.57 12.12 -4.76
CA GLN A 79 -7.61 11.12 -5.22
C GLN A 79 -6.57 10.81 -4.14
N TYR A 80 -6.04 11.83 -3.46
CA TYR A 80 -5.01 11.70 -2.43
C TYR A 80 -5.52 10.89 -1.23
N GLU A 81 -6.67 11.27 -0.66
CA GLU A 81 -7.22 10.60 0.54
C GLU A 81 -7.79 9.22 0.22
N SER A 82 -8.24 8.99 -1.02
CA SER A 82 -8.60 7.63 -1.46
C SER A 82 -7.37 6.72 -1.49
N ALA A 83 -6.21 7.23 -1.89
CA ALA A 83 -4.98 6.46 -1.87
C ALA A 83 -4.52 6.16 -0.43
N ASP A 84 -4.62 7.13 0.48
CA ASP A 84 -4.24 6.90 1.87
C ASP A 84 -5.22 5.98 2.62
N PHE A 85 -6.52 6.09 2.32
CA PHE A 85 -7.53 5.15 2.79
C PHE A 85 -7.21 3.71 2.35
N VAL A 86 -6.90 3.50 1.07
CA VAL A 86 -6.52 2.17 0.55
C VAL A 86 -5.23 1.68 1.19
N TYR A 87 -4.23 2.55 1.36
CA TYR A 87 -2.98 2.19 2.04
C TYR A 87 -3.23 1.68 3.47
N HIS A 88 -3.98 2.42 4.28
CA HIS A 88 -4.28 2.03 5.66
C HIS A 88 -5.17 0.77 5.72
N LEU A 89 -6.07 0.58 4.75
CA LEU A 89 -6.85 -0.64 4.61
C LEU A 89 -5.93 -1.86 4.36
N LEU A 90 -4.94 -1.72 3.48
CA LEU A 90 -3.95 -2.77 3.20
C LEU A 90 -3.06 -3.07 4.41
N VAL A 91 -2.67 -2.06 5.19
CA VAL A 91 -1.96 -2.28 6.46
C VAL A 91 -2.84 -3.09 7.43
N LEU A 92 -4.12 -2.75 7.55
CA LEU A 92 -5.07 -3.50 8.38
C LEU A 92 -5.22 -4.95 7.90
N PHE A 93 -5.28 -5.18 6.58
CA PHE A 93 -5.32 -6.53 6.01
C PHE A 93 -4.09 -7.34 6.43
N ALA A 94 -2.89 -6.76 6.32
CA ALA A 94 -1.67 -7.40 6.78
C ALA A 94 -1.69 -7.72 8.28
N MET A 95 -2.25 -6.85 9.13
CA MET A 95 -2.45 -7.12 10.56
C MET A 95 -3.43 -8.25 10.83
N LYS A 96 -4.49 -8.38 10.01
CA LYS A 96 -5.52 -9.42 10.13
C LYS A 96 -5.16 -10.73 9.45
N GLY A 97 -4.06 -10.78 8.70
CA GLY A 97 -3.64 -11.95 7.94
C GLY A 97 -4.49 -12.19 6.69
N LEU A 98 -5.11 -11.13 6.15
CA LEU A 98 -5.75 -11.14 4.83
C LEU A 98 -4.72 -10.77 3.76
N ASP A 99 -4.96 -11.22 2.53
CA ASP A 99 -4.18 -10.88 1.34
C ASP A 99 -4.97 -9.95 0.40
N VAL A 100 -4.29 -9.33 -0.57
CA VAL A 100 -4.93 -8.55 -1.63
C VAL A 100 -5.84 -9.42 -2.49
N ASP A 101 -5.51 -10.69 -2.69
CA ASP A 101 -6.34 -11.62 -3.44
C ASP A 101 -7.69 -11.86 -2.75
N ASP A 102 -7.75 -11.86 -1.41
CA ASP A 102 -9.04 -11.95 -0.68
C ASP A 102 -9.95 -10.75 -1.01
N LEU A 103 -9.38 -9.54 -1.15
CA LEU A 103 -10.13 -8.35 -1.57
C LEU A 103 -10.58 -8.47 -3.02
N ARG A 104 -9.71 -8.95 -3.91
CA ARG A 104 -10.01 -9.11 -5.33
C ARG A 104 -11.12 -10.11 -5.56
N ASP A 105 -11.07 -11.28 -4.92
CA ASP A 105 -12.10 -12.31 -5.01
C ASP A 105 -13.47 -11.76 -4.57
N GLU A 106 -13.49 -11.01 -3.46
CA GLU A 106 -14.70 -10.35 -2.98
C GLU A 106 -15.20 -9.28 -3.96
N LEU A 107 -14.32 -8.49 -4.56
CA LEU A 107 -14.69 -7.49 -5.57
C LEU A 107 -15.18 -8.11 -6.87
N GLU A 108 -14.53 -9.18 -7.36
CA GLU A 108 -14.94 -9.93 -8.55
C GLU A 108 -16.35 -10.49 -8.38
N SER A 109 -16.71 -10.93 -7.17
CA SER A 109 -18.06 -11.43 -6.88
C SER A 109 -19.19 -10.37 -6.99
N ARG A 110 -18.85 -9.08 -7.11
CA ARG A 110 -19.81 -7.97 -7.11
C ARG A 110 -20.31 -7.55 -8.50
N PHE A 111 -19.74 -8.10 -9.56
CA PHE A 111 -20.15 -7.83 -10.94
C PHE A 111 -20.24 -9.13 -11.76
#